data_AF-A0A2V9KY32-F1
#
_entry.id   AF-A0A2V9KY32-F1
#
_cell.length_a   1.000
_cell.length_b   1.000
_cell.length_c   1.000
_cell.angle_alpha   90.00
_cell.angle_beta   90.00
_cell.angle_gamma   90.00
#
_symmetry.space_group_name_H-M   'P 1'
#
loop_
_entity.id
_entity.type
_entity.pdbx_description
1 polymer ?
#
loop_
_entity_poly.entity_id
_entity_poly.type
_entity_poly.pdbx_seq_one_letter_code
_entity_poly.pdbx_strand_id
1 'polypeptide(L)'
;MKIGERSPREHLRLLAPLFAFLAAVWALRLVLYAAGAPLAVVRVCSVTVAGALSILFVALLIHVRQFGGYTNVVAVAFLLQCWQQLLIVAAIAFTAFTNIPNVYSAPEYSFAQSHLRHIVGHLTFGVAFGTLFGSAMGSLLLWMLRRVAPQHDKLNPT
;
A
#
# COMPACT_ATOMS: atom_id res chain seq x y z
N MET A 1 -16.71 14.93 -8.73
CA MET A 1 -15.76 14.12 -9.54
C MET A 1 -15.82 12.68 -9.07
N LYS A 2 -15.93 11.72 -9.99
CA LYS A 2 -15.92 10.27 -9.70
C LYS A 2 -14.61 9.67 -10.19
N ILE A 3 -14.13 8.62 -9.53
CA ILE A 3 -13.00 7.80 -9.99
C ILE A 3 -13.62 6.45 -10.34
N GLY A 4 -13.64 6.09 -11.62
CA GLY A 4 -14.44 4.96 -12.09
C GLY A 4 -15.93 5.16 -11.76
N GLU A 5 -16.53 4.16 -11.12
CA GLU A 5 -17.95 4.18 -10.75
C GLU A 5 -18.23 4.86 -9.39
N ARG A 6 -17.19 5.13 -8.58
CA ARG A 6 -17.32 5.56 -7.17
C ARG A 6 -16.73 6.94 -6.90
N SER A 7 -17.18 7.57 -5.84
CA SER A 7 -16.62 8.85 -5.37
C SER A 7 -15.29 8.66 -4.62
N PRO A 8 -14.42 9.68 -4.56
CA PRO A 8 -13.19 9.62 -3.76
C PRO A 8 -13.44 9.32 -2.27
N ARG A 9 -14.55 9.84 -1.71
CA ARG A 9 -14.92 9.60 -0.31
C ARG A 9 -15.24 8.13 -0.04
N GLU A 10 -15.89 7.45 -0.98
CA GLU A 10 -16.17 6.01 -0.87
C GLU A 10 -14.86 5.19 -0.91
N HIS A 11 -13.91 5.57 -1.77
CA HIS A 11 -12.59 4.94 -1.79
C HIS A 11 -11.87 5.11 -0.44
N LEU A 12 -11.85 6.33 0.11
CA LEU A 12 -11.22 6.59 1.40
C LEU A 12 -11.87 5.80 2.55
N ARG A 13 -13.20 5.66 2.56
CA ARG A 13 -13.90 4.84 3.56
C ARG A 13 -13.55 3.36 3.44
N LEU A 14 -13.44 2.84 2.22
CA LEU A 14 -13.02 1.46 1.99
C LEU A 14 -11.57 1.23 2.44
N LEU A 15 -10.69 2.21 2.19
CA LEU A 15 -9.26 2.13 2.46
C LEU A 15 -8.84 2.50 3.88
N ALA A 16 -9.66 3.23 4.63
CA ALA A 16 -9.35 3.66 6.00
C ALA A 16 -8.74 2.56 6.90
N PRO A 17 -9.32 1.34 7.00
CA PRO A 17 -8.72 0.29 7.82
C PRO A 17 -7.36 -0.19 7.27
N LEU A 18 -7.17 -0.18 5.95
CA LEU A 18 -5.91 -0.58 5.33
C LEU A 18 -4.83 0.50 5.48
N PHE A 19 -5.20 1.77 5.44
CA PHE A 19 -4.27 2.86 5.79
C PHE A 19 -3.81 2.76 7.23
N ALA A 20 -4.71 2.45 8.17
CA ALA A 20 -4.37 2.23 9.57
C ALA A 20 -3.47 1.00 9.74
N PHE A 21 -3.76 -0.10 9.03
CA PHE A 21 -2.93 -1.30 9.03
C PHE A 21 -1.50 -1.00 8.54
N LEU A 22 -1.35 -0.30 7.41
CA LEU A 22 -0.03 0.10 6.90
C LEU A 22 0.73 0.99 7.88
N ALA A 23 0.05 1.96 8.49
CA ALA A 23 0.64 2.81 9.52
C ALA A 23 1.08 2.00 10.74
N ALA A 24 0.28 1.01 11.16
CA ALA A 24 0.62 0.14 12.29
C ALA A 24 1.85 -0.73 12.00
N VAL A 25 1.93 -1.37 10.82
CA VAL A 25 3.12 -2.15 10.42
C VAL A 25 4.35 -1.26 10.31
N TRP A 26 4.18 -0.06 9.73
CA TRP A 26 5.26 0.93 9.64
C TRP A 26 5.80 1.33 11.01
N ALA A 27 4.91 1.67 11.94
CA ALA A 27 5.25 2.08 13.31
C ALA A 27 5.87 0.93 14.10
N LEU A 28 5.29 -0.27 14.01
CA LEU A 28 5.85 -1.47 14.64
C LEU A 28 7.28 -1.70 14.19
N ARG A 29 7.56 -1.55 12.89
CA ARG A 29 8.92 -1.71 12.35
C ARG A 29 9.89 -0.68 12.92
N LEU A 30 9.46 0.57 13.12
CA LEU A 30 10.26 1.61 13.79
C LEU A 30 10.57 1.22 15.24
N VAL A 31 9.56 0.81 16.00
CA VAL A 31 9.71 0.42 17.41
C VAL A 31 10.62 -0.79 17.56
N LEU A 32 10.45 -1.82 16.73
CA LEU A 32 11.31 -3.01 16.75
C LEU A 32 12.77 -2.66 16.48
N TYR A 33 13.03 -1.78 15.52
CA TYR A 33 14.39 -1.32 15.22
C TYR A 33 14.97 -0.51 16.40
N ALA A 34 14.18 0.41 16.96
CA ALA A 34 14.60 1.21 18.12
C ALA A 34 14.87 0.35 19.36
N ALA A 35 14.14 -0.75 19.53
CA ALA A 35 14.35 -1.72 20.60
C ALA A 35 15.55 -2.67 20.38
N GLY A 36 16.27 -2.54 19.26
CA GLY A 36 17.40 -3.42 18.93
C GLY A 36 16.97 -4.86 18.59
N ALA A 37 15.74 -5.06 18.10
CA ALA A 37 15.25 -6.37 17.74
C ALA A 37 16.12 -7.02 16.65
N PRO A 38 16.20 -8.36 16.59
CA PRO A 38 16.99 -9.05 15.56
C PRO A 38 16.57 -8.64 14.15
N LEU A 39 17.56 -8.48 13.26
CA LEU A 39 17.33 -8.04 11.87
C LEU A 39 16.29 -8.90 11.14
N ALA A 40 16.27 -10.21 11.41
CA ALA A 40 15.26 -11.12 10.86
C ALA A 40 13.83 -10.71 11.23
N VAL A 41 13.58 -10.33 12.49
CA VAL A 41 12.26 -9.88 12.97
C VAL A 41 11.86 -8.57 12.30
N VAL A 42 12.79 -7.62 12.22
CA VAL A 42 12.56 -6.31 11.57
C VAL A 42 12.29 -6.46 10.06
N ARG A 43 12.87 -7.46 9.41
CA ARG A 43 12.64 -7.77 7.98
C ARG A 43 11.28 -8.40 7.73
N VAL A 44 10.80 -9.25 8.63
CA VAL A 44 9.46 -9.87 8.53
C VAL A 44 8.36 -8.80 8.63
N CYS A 45 8.56 -7.76 9.44
CA CYS A 45 7.67 -6.60 9.49
C CYS A 45 7.89 -5.66 8.28
N SER A 46 7.61 -6.15 7.08
CA SER A 46 7.79 -5.40 5.83
C SER A 46 6.52 -4.65 5.43
N VAL A 47 6.60 -3.32 5.40
CA VAL A 47 5.51 -2.46 4.90
C VAL A 47 5.20 -2.77 3.44
N THR A 48 6.20 -3.16 2.62
CA THR A 48 5.98 -3.56 1.22
C THR A 48 5.08 -4.79 1.10
N VAL A 49 5.32 -5.80 1.94
CA VAL A 49 4.46 -7.01 1.97
C VAL A 49 3.06 -6.64 2.47
N ALA A 50 2.97 -5.82 3.50
CA ALA A 50 1.68 -5.32 4.01
C ALA A 50 0.90 -4.53 2.93
N GLY A 51 1.59 -3.73 2.11
CA GLY A 51 1.04 -3.02 0.96
C GLY A 51 0.47 -3.98 -0.08
N ALA A 52 1.24 -5.00 -0.47
CA ALA A 52 0.79 -6.01 -1.42
C ALA A 52 -0.45 -6.77 -0.92
N LEU A 53 -0.44 -7.20 0.34
CA LEU A 53 -1.60 -7.86 0.97
C LEU A 53 -2.82 -6.94 1.02
N SER A 54 -2.63 -5.65 1.32
CA SER A 54 -3.72 -4.66 1.33
C SER A 54 -4.37 -4.51 -0.06
N ILE A 55 -3.56 -4.52 -1.11
CA ILE A 55 -4.06 -4.45 -2.51
C ILE A 55 -4.86 -5.70 -2.88
N LEU A 56 -4.36 -6.89 -2.53
CA LEU A 56 -5.08 -8.15 -2.77
C LEU A 56 -6.40 -8.18 -1.99
N PHE A 57 -6.37 -7.76 -0.73
CA PHE A 57 -7.56 -7.73 0.12
C PHE A 57 -8.60 -6.73 -0.40
N VAL A 58 -8.19 -5.53 -0.84
CA VAL A 58 -9.16 -4.58 -1.40
C VAL A 58 -9.70 -5.05 -2.76
N ALA A 59 -8.92 -5.76 -3.59
CA ALA A 59 -9.43 -6.37 -4.80
C ALA A 59 -10.50 -7.44 -4.51
N LEU A 60 -10.31 -8.23 -3.45
CA LEU A 60 -11.33 -9.13 -2.93
C LEU A 60 -12.58 -8.38 -2.44
N LEU A 61 -12.41 -7.30 -1.66
CA LEU A 61 -13.54 -6.49 -1.21
C LEU A 61 -14.28 -5.83 -2.38
N ILE A 62 -13.56 -5.39 -3.42
CA ILE A 62 -14.17 -4.84 -4.63
C ILE A 62 -15.06 -5.87 -5.32
N HIS A 63 -14.60 -7.11 -5.40
CA HIS A 63 -15.39 -8.23 -5.92
C HIS A 63 -16.61 -8.53 -5.04
N VAL A 64 -16.40 -8.78 -3.74
CA VAL A 64 -17.45 -9.22 -2.81
C VAL A 64 -18.53 -8.15 -2.59
N ARG A 65 -18.14 -6.87 -2.54
CA ARG A 65 -19.05 -5.75 -2.29
C ARG A 65 -19.57 -5.09 -3.56
N GLN A 66 -19.26 -5.63 -4.75
CA GLN A 66 -19.61 -5.01 -6.03
C GLN A 66 -19.20 -3.52 -6.08
N PHE A 67 -17.99 -3.22 -5.57
CA PHE A 67 -17.52 -1.84 -5.41
C PHE A 67 -17.09 -1.21 -6.76
N GLY A 68 -17.20 -1.94 -7.87
CA GLY A 68 -16.98 -1.47 -9.24
C GLY A 68 -15.91 -2.29 -9.96
N GLY A 69 -15.19 -1.67 -10.90
CA GLY A 69 -14.31 -2.36 -11.86
C GLY A 69 -12.80 -2.24 -11.62
N TYR A 70 -12.05 -2.57 -12.67
CA TYR A 70 -10.58 -2.49 -12.70
C TYR A 70 -10.06 -1.07 -12.48
N THR A 71 -10.78 -0.04 -12.92
CA THR A 71 -10.42 1.37 -12.66
C THR A 71 -10.37 1.68 -11.15
N ASN A 72 -11.28 1.11 -10.35
CA ASN A 72 -11.24 1.28 -8.90
C ASN A 72 -10.06 0.52 -8.30
N VAL A 73 -9.69 -0.66 -8.84
CA VAL A 73 -8.47 -1.38 -8.44
C VAL A 73 -7.22 -0.53 -8.67
N VAL A 74 -7.11 0.12 -9.84
CA VAL A 74 -6.00 1.03 -10.13
C VAL A 74 -5.99 2.22 -9.16
N ALA A 75 -7.15 2.82 -8.91
CA ALA A 75 -7.29 3.94 -7.99
C ALA A 75 -6.88 3.59 -6.56
N VAL A 76 -7.36 2.45 -6.04
CA VAL A 76 -6.99 2.01 -4.68
C VAL A 76 -5.52 1.63 -4.58
N ALA A 77 -4.95 0.98 -5.61
CA ALA A 77 -3.53 0.65 -5.66
C ALA A 77 -2.67 1.92 -5.61
N PHE A 78 -3.02 2.95 -6.40
CA PHE A 78 -2.36 4.25 -6.35
C PHE A 78 -2.45 4.90 -4.97
N LEU A 79 -3.64 4.96 -4.36
CA LEU A 79 -3.83 5.59 -3.05
C LEU A 79 -3.07 4.87 -1.93
N LEU A 80 -3.12 3.54 -1.90
CA LEU A 80 -2.37 2.73 -0.94
C LEU A 80 -0.86 2.90 -1.12
N GLN A 81 -0.39 2.95 -2.38
CA GLN A 81 1.02 3.15 -2.66
C GLN A 81 1.49 4.55 -2.25
N CYS A 82 0.74 5.61 -2.59
CA CYS A 82 1.04 6.96 -2.15
C CYS A 82 1.13 7.05 -0.62
N TRP A 83 0.19 6.43 0.10
CA TRP A 83 0.22 6.41 1.55
C TRP A 83 1.45 5.68 2.11
N GLN A 84 1.75 4.49 1.59
CA GLN A 84 2.94 3.73 1.98
C GLN A 84 4.22 4.54 1.76
N GLN A 85 4.36 5.17 0.59
CA GLN A 85 5.54 5.96 0.25
C GLN A 85 5.66 7.21 1.13
N LEU A 86 4.54 7.85 1.46
CA LEU A 86 4.52 8.98 2.38
C LEU A 86 5.03 8.60 3.78
N LEU A 87 4.61 7.45 4.31
CA LEU A 87 5.09 6.94 5.60
C LEU A 87 6.60 6.68 5.59
N ILE A 88 7.12 6.07 4.52
CA ILE A 88 8.55 5.80 4.36
C ILE A 88 9.34 7.11 4.28
N VAL A 89 8.89 8.06 3.44
CA VAL A 89 9.50 9.38 3.30
C VAL A 89 9.48 10.15 4.62
N ALA A 90 8.39 10.08 5.38
CA ALA A 90 8.31 10.72 6.69
C ALA A 90 9.37 10.19 7.67
N ALA A 91 9.59 8.87 7.71
CA ALA A 91 10.64 8.27 8.54
C ALA A 91 12.05 8.68 8.09
N ILE A 92 12.31 8.77 6.78
CA ILE A 92 13.61 9.21 6.26
C ILE A 92 13.84 10.70 6.57
N ALA A 93 12.81 11.53 6.38
CA ALA A 93 12.85 12.95 6.69
C ALA A 93 13.09 13.17 8.20
N PHE A 94 12.45 12.39 9.06
CA PHE A 94 12.69 12.41 10.50
C PHE A 94 14.19 12.23 10.82
N THR A 95 14.84 11.21 10.24
CA THR A 95 16.30 11.02 10.42
C THR A 95 17.08 12.23 9.90
N ALA A 96 16.71 12.75 8.72
CA ALA A 96 17.41 13.88 8.12
C ALA A 96 17.36 15.16 8.98
N PHE A 97 16.26 15.39 9.71
CA PHE A 97 16.10 16.57 10.58
C PHE A 97 16.64 16.37 11.99
N THR A 98 16.58 15.14 12.52
CA THR A 98 16.92 14.86 13.93
C THR A 98 18.28 14.19 14.12
N ASN A 99 18.87 13.66 13.05
CA ASN A 99 20.02 12.75 13.08
C ASN A 99 19.80 11.47 13.92
N ILE A 100 18.55 11.15 14.27
CA ILE A 100 18.21 9.91 14.99
C ILE A 100 17.99 8.80 13.96
N PRO A 101 18.85 7.77 13.90
CA PRO A 101 18.76 6.73 12.89
C PRO A 101 17.53 5.85 13.09
N ASN A 102 16.90 5.44 11.99
CA ASN A 102 15.87 4.42 11.98
C ASN A 102 16.01 3.46 10.80
N VAL A 103 15.23 2.38 10.82
CA VAL A 103 15.26 1.29 9.83
C VAL A 103 15.12 1.76 8.37
N TYR A 104 14.35 2.82 8.09
CA TYR A 104 14.12 3.31 6.73
C TYR A 104 15.26 4.19 6.22
N SER A 105 16.10 4.70 7.13
CA SER A 105 17.32 5.47 6.79
C SER A 105 18.60 4.64 6.85
N ALA A 106 18.55 3.44 7.44
CA ALA A 106 19.74 2.65 7.70
C ALA A 106 20.44 2.20 6.38
N PRO A 107 21.78 2.17 6.32
CA PRO A 107 22.53 1.94 5.08
C PRO A 107 22.18 0.64 4.37
N GLU A 108 21.81 -0.39 5.12
CA GLU A 108 21.44 -1.72 4.62
C GLU A 108 20.14 -1.68 3.79
N TYR A 109 19.31 -0.67 3.99
CA TYR A 109 18.03 -0.48 3.30
C TYR A 109 18.03 0.73 2.36
N SER A 110 18.91 1.70 2.59
CA SER A 110 19.03 2.91 1.78
C SER A 110 20.06 2.82 0.66
N PHE A 111 20.76 1.69 0.50
CA PHE A 111 21.85 1.52 -0.47
C PHE A 111 22.90 2.63 -0.40
N ALA A 112 23.21 3.08 0.83
CA ALA A 112 24.11 4.19 1.11
C ALA A 112 23.79 5.49 0.32
N GLN A 113 22.52 5.72 -0.04
CA GLN A 113 22.11 6.95 -0.71
C GLN A 113 21.91 8.11 0.28
N SER A 114 22.10 9.35 -0.18
CA SER A 114 21.71 10.53 0.61
C SER A 114 20.20 10.54 0.86
N HIS A 115 19.78 11.11 2.00
CA HIS A 115 18.35 11.16 2.38
C HIS A 115 17.48 11.80 1.29
N LEU A 116 17.94 12.88 0.66
CA LEU A 116 17.21 13.54 -0.43
C LEU A 116 17.02 12.60 -1.63
N ARG A 117 18.09 11.94 -2.08
CA ARG A 117 18.01 11.01 -3.22
C ARG A 117 17.12 9.82 -2.90
N HIS A 118 17.20 9.31 -1.68
CA HIS A 118 16.36 8.22 -1.21
C HIS A 118 14.86 8.61 -1.19
N ILE A 119 14.53 9.80 -0.68
CA ILE A 119 13.17 10.35 -0.69
C ILE A 119 12.64 10.51 -2.12
N VAL A 120 13.43 11.12 -3.02
CA VAL A 120 13.04 11.31 -4.42
C VAL A 120 12.79 9.96 -5.11
N GLY A 121 13.60 8.95 -4.83
CA GLY A 121 13.39 7.59 -5.32
C GLY A 121 12.03 7.01 -4.91
N HIS A 122 11.63 7.20 -3.65
CA HIS A 122 10.31 6.75 -3.17
C HIS A 122 9.16 7.51 -3.82
N LEU A 123 9.27 8.84 -3.92
CA LEU A 123 8.21 9.68 -4.50
C LEU A 123 8.02 9.51 -6.01
N THR A 124 9.07 9.12 -6.75
CA THR A 124 9.02 8.93 -8.20
C THR A 124 8.86 7.45 -8.53
N PHE A 125 9.96 6.69 -8.44
CA PHE A 125 10.01 5.28 -8.78
C PHE A 125 9.11 4.45 -7.86
N GLY A 126 9.16 4.69 -6.55
CA GLY A 126 8.36 3.95 -5.57
C GLY A 126 6.85 4.10 -5.81
N VAL A 127 6.37 5.32 -6.04
CA VAL A 127 4.95 5.57 -6.37
C VAL A 127 4.59 4.98 -7.72
N ALA A 128 5.36 5.28 -8.79
CA ALA A 128 5.03 4.85 -10.14
C ALA A 128 5.08 3.33 -10.30
N PHE A 129 6.21 2.70 -9.95
CA PHE A 129 6.40 1.26 -10.06
C PHE A 129 5.44 0.49 -9.14
N GLY A 130 5.30 0.95 -7.89
CA GLY A 130 4.40 0.29 -6.94
C GLY A 130 2.93 0.39 -7.35
N THR A 131 2.50 1.52 -7.92
CA THR A 131 1.15 1.67 -8.47
C THR A 131 0.95 0.73 -9.66
N LEU A 132 1.91 0.66 -10.58
CA LEU A 132 1.83 -0.22 -11.75
C LEU A 132 1.73 -1.69 -11.33
N PHE A 133 2.67 -2.14 -10.48
CA PHE A 133 2.71 -3.51 -9.98
C PHE A 133 1.46 -3.85 -9.16
N GLY A 134 1.05 -2.96 -8.25
CA GLY A 134 -0.14 -3.11 -7.44
C GLY A 134 -1.42 -3.20 -8.28
N SER A 135 -1.54 -2.34 -9.29
CA SER A 135 -2.67 -2.34 -10.21
C SER A 135 -2.74 -3.64 -11.01
N ALA A 136 -1.60 -4.12 -11.53
CA ALA A 136 -1.53 -5.38 -12.26
C ALA A 136 -1.93 -6.57 -11.37
N MET A 137 -1.35 -6.64 -10.17
CA MET A 137 -1.62 -7.70 -9.19
C MET A 137 -3.09 -7.71 -8.74
N GLY A 138 -3.63 -6.56 -8.34
CA GLY A 138 -5.03 -6.46 -7.92
C GLY A 138 -6.00 -6.75 -9.06
N SER A 139 -5.68 -6.33 -10.29
CA SER A 139 -6.52 -6.57 -11.47
C SER A 139 -6.52 -8.04 -11.85
N LEU A 140 -5.37 -8.69 -11.79
CA LEU A 140 -5.25 -10.13 -12.01
C LEU A 140 -6.12 -10.90 -11.00
N LEU A 141 -6.04 -10.55 -9.70
CA LEU A 141 -6.88 -11.19 -8.69
C LEU A 141 -8.37 -10.94 -8.95
N LEU A 142 -8.77 -9.70 -9.26
CA LEU A 142 -10.17 -9.39 -9.58
C LEU A 142 -10.67 -10.20 -10.79
N TRP A 143 -9.83 -10.34 -11.82
CA TRP A 143 -10.13 -11.18 -12.97
C TRP A 143 -10.32 -12.65 -12.58
N MET A 144 -9.41 -13.22 -11.79
CA MET A 144 -9.51 -14.60 -11.29
C MET A 144 -10.79 -14.81 -10.48
N LEU A 145 -11.11 -13.89 -9.56
CA LEU A 145 -12.32 -13.96 -8.73
C LEU A 145 -13.59 -13.95 -9.60
N ARG A 146 -13.66 -13.08 -10.61
CA ARG A 146 -14.80 -13.02 -11.53
C ARG A 146 -14.94 -14.24 -12.43
N ARG A 147 -13.84 -14.97 -12.68
CA ARG A 147 -13.84 -16.21 -13.46
C ARG A 147 -14.27 -17.41 -12.64
N VAL A 148 -13.80 -17.52 -11.40
CA VAL A 148 -13.98 -18.71 -10.56
C VAL A 148 -15.22 -18.61 -9.67
N ALA A 149 -15.57 -17.40 -9.22
CA ALA A 149 -16.73 -17.12 -8.40
C ALA A 149 -17.54 -15.97 -9.02
N PRO A 150 -18.24 -16.21 -10.14
CA PRO A 150 -19.11 -15.19 -10.71
C PRO A 150 -20.14 -14.79 -9.65
N GLN A 151 -20.27 -13.50 -9.41
CA GLN A 151 -21.37 -13.02 -8.58
C GLN A 151 -22.63 -13.10 -9.43
N HIS A 152 -23.62 -13.89 -8.98
CA HIS A 152 -24.92 -13.94 -9.63
C HIS A 152 -25.54 -12.54 -9.56
N ASP A 153 -25.72 -11.91 -10.72
CA ASP A 153 -26.66 -10.79 -10.84
C ASP A 153 -28.01 -11.27 -10.31
N LYS A 154 -28.65 -10.44 -9.48
CA LYS A 154 -30.09 -10.54 -9.28
C LYS A 154 -30.76 -10.22 -10.63
N LEU A 155 -30.82 -11.21 -11.50
CA LEU A 155 -31.69 -11.23 -12.67
C LEU A 155 -33.13 -11.38 -12.16
N ASN A 156 -33.89 -10.28 -12.22
CA ASN A 156 -35.37 -10.16 -12.13
C ASN A 156 -36.11 -10.86 -10.97
N PRO A 157 -36.83 -10.10 -10.12
CA PRO A 157 -38.18 -10.46 -9.77
C PRO A 157 -39.14 -9.87 -10.83
N THR A 158 -39.97 -10.77 -11.37
CA THR A 158 -41.20 -10.53 -12.13
C THR A 158 -42.05 -9.37 -11.61
#